data_AF-A0A0C9T1X0-F1
#
_entry.id   AF-A0A0C9T1X0-F1
#
_cell.length_a   1.000
_cell.length_b   1.000
_cell.length_c   1.000
_cell.angle_alpha   90.00
_cell.angle_beta   90.00
_cell.angle_gamma   90.00
#
_symmetry.space_group_name_H-M   'P 1'
#
loop_
_entity.id
_entity.type
_entity.pdbx_description
1 polymer ?
#
loop_
_entity_poly.entity_id
_entity_poly.type
_entity_poly.pdbx_seq_one_letter_code
_entity_poly.pdbx_strand_id
1 'polypeptide(L)'
;LIRSLRSAGGVDLLIFCIRGGRLSATLQHNYRLFSEFLCQNQVPIALVVTNLEREQWRMEDWWDQNSESARIEHGIEVVGRACITAIPGLENICG
;
A
#
# COMPACT_ATOMS: atom_id res chain seq x y z
N LEU A 1 -1.00 -17.92 -10.05
CA LEU A 1 -0.18 -17.03 -9.21
C LEU A 1 0.21 -17.66 -7.88
N ILE A 2 -0.68 -17.76 -6.87
CA ILE A 2 -0.30 -18.25 -5.52
C ILE A 2 0.27 -19.67 -5.51
N ARG A 3 -0.29 -20.60 -6.31
CA ARG A 3 0.27 -21.96 -6.45
C ARG A 3 1.70 -21.94 -7.00
N SER A 4 1.95 -21.09 -8.00
CA SER A 4 3.27 -20.93 -8.64
C SER A 4 4.29 -20.32 -7.67
N LEU A 5 3.88 -19.33 -6.86
CA LEU A 5 4.73 -18.75 -5.82
C LEU A 5 5.07 -19.78 -4.75
N ARG A 6 4.08 -20.56 -4.27
CA ARG A 6 4.31 -21.66 -3.32
C ARG A 6 5.29 -22.70 -3.86
N SER A 7 5.22 -23.06 -5.15
CA SER A 7 6.20 -23.97 -5.77
C SER A 7 7.59 -23.36 -5.95
N ALA A 8 7.71 -22.03 -5.92
CA ALA A 8 8.97 -21.30 -6.06
C ALA A 8 9.60 -20.88 -4.72
N GLY A 9 9.11 -21.42 -3.59
CA GLY A 9 9.61 -21.10 -2.24
C GLY A 9 8.71 -20.20 -1.40
N GLY A 10 7.61 -19.68 -1.98
CA GLY A 10 6.63 -18.87 -1.26
C GLY A 10 6.76 -17.37 -1.54
N VAL A 11 6.32 -16.56 -0.59
CA VAL A 11 6.37 -15.09 -0.63
C VAL A 11 6.93 -14.60 0.68
N ASP A 12 8.02 -13.83 0.64
CA ASP A 12 8.67 -13.30 1.84
C ASP A 12 8.11 -11.96 2.30
N LEU A 13 7.55 -11.17 1.37
CA LEU A 13 7.01 -9.83 1.63
C LEU A 13 5.91 -9.50 0.62
N LEU A 14 4.79 -8.96 1.10
CA LEU A 14 3.79 -8.32 0.25
C LEU A 14 3.98 -6.80 0.29
N ILE A 15 3.99 -6.18 -0.89
CA ILE A 15 4.04 -4.72 -1.02
C ILE A 15 2.71 -4.25 -1.60
N PHE A 16 1.91 -3.56 -0.79
CA PHE A 16 0.67 -2.95 -1.23
C PHE A 16 0.94 -1.53 -1.71
N CYS A 17 0.77 -1.31 -3.02
CA CYS A 17 0.88 0.01 -3.61
C CYS A 17 -0.52 0.64 -3.73
N ILE A 18 -0.70 1.79 -3.11
CA ILE A 18 -1.96 2.53 -3.10
C ILE A 18 -1.76 3.97 -3.55
N ARG A 19 -2.84 4.59 -4.02
CA ARG A 19 -2.89 6.02 -4.31
C ARG A 19 -3.32 6.77 -3.04
N GLY A 20 -2.58 7.81 -2.68
CA GLY A 20 -2.96 8.75 -1.63
C GLY A 20 -4.32 9.38 -1.91
N GLY A 21 -5.09 9.61 -0.85
CA GLY A 21 -6.46 10.08 -0.92
C GLY A 21 -7.34 9.36 0.11
N ARG A 22 -8.59 9.05 -0.25
CA ARG A 22 -9.48 8.31 0.64
C ARG A 22 -9.16 6.81 0.56
N LEU A 23 -8.98 6.17 1.71
CA LEU A 23 -8.90 4.72 1.80
C LEU A 23 -10.19 4.09 1.28
N SER A 24 -10.07 3.12 0.38
CA SER A 24 -11.21 2.54 -0.34
C SER A 24 -11.58 1.15 0.20
N ALA A 25 -12.85 0.77 0.03
CA ALA A 25 -13.29 -0.61 0.30
C ALA A 25 -12.53 -1.64 -0.57
N THR A 26 -12.09 -1.25 -1.76
CA THR A 26 -11.26 -2.08 -2.63
C THR A 26 -9.90 -2.38 -2.00
N LEU A 27 -9.26 -1.41 -1.35
CA LEU A 27 -8.03 -1.63 -0.60
C LEU A 27 -8.24 -2.65 0.51
N GLN A 28 -9.29 -2.48 1.32
CA GLN A 28 -9.62 -3.43 2.38
C GLN A 28 -9.87 -4.85 1.83
N HIS A 29 -10.63 -4.97 0.74
CA HIS A 29 -10.93 -6.27 0.14
C HIS A 29 -9.66 -6.97 -0.38
N ASN A 30 -8.78 -6.23 -1.05
CA ASN A 30 -7.50 -6.74 -1.51
C ASN A 30 -6.59 -7.12 -0.33
N TYR A 31 -6.53 -6.29 0.70
CA TYR A 31 -5.76 -6.57 1.91
C TYR A 31 -6.19 -7.89 2.53
N ARG A 32 -7.50 -8.09 2.78
CA ARG A 32 -8.03 -9.35 3.32
C ARG A 32 -7.73 -10.53 2.42
N LEU A 33 -7.95 -10.39 1.11
CA LEU A 33 -7.68 -11.45 0.14
C LEU A 33 -6.23 -11.94 0.23
N PHE A 34 -5.26 -11.03 0.14
CA PHE A 34 -3.86 -11.43 0.12
C PHE A 34 -3.33 -11.79 1.52
N SER A 35 -3.60 -10.96 2.53
CA SER A 35 -3.12 -11.18 3.90
C SER A 35 -3.77 -12.43 4.51
N GLU A 36 -5.09 -12.42 4.67
CA GLU A 36 -5.79 -13.43 5.46
C GLU A 36 -6.02 -14.71 4.66
N PHE A 37 -6.51 -14.61 3.42
CA PHE A 37 -6.93 -15.81 2.68
C PHE A 37 -5.79 -16.51 1.96
N LEU A 38 -4.91 -15.76 1.28
CA LEU A 38 -3.86 -16.36 0.44
C LEU A 38 -2.56 -16.62 1.20
N CYS A 39 -2.15 -15.68 2.06
CA CYS A 39 -0.92 -15.75 2.86
C CYS A 39 -1.17 -16.12 4.32
N GLN A 40 -2.42 -16.29 4.76
CA GLN A 40 -2.78 -16.77 6.11
C GLN A 40 -2.14 -15.94 7.23
N ASN A 41 -1.96 -14.64 7.01
CA ASN A 41 -1.30 -13.68 7.89
C ASN A 41 0.15 -14.08 8.27
N GLN A 42 0.81 -14.92 7.47
CA GLN A 42 2.19 -15.37 7.71
C GLN A 42 3.25 -14.54 6.99
N VAL A 43 2.84 -13.66 6.07
CA VAL A 43 3.74 -12.87 5.25
C VAL A 43 3.66 -11.41 5.70
N PRO A 44 4.78 -10.75 6.04
CA PRO A 44 4.77 -9.34 6.39
C PRO A 44 4.27 -8.48 5.23
N ILE A 45 3.62 -7.36 5.56
CA ILE A 45 3.04 -6.45 4.57
C ILE A 45 3.65 -5.07 4.73
N ALA A 46 4.18 -4.51 3.65
CA ALA A 46 4.60 -3.12 3.57
C ALA A 46 3.62 -2.32 2.70
N LEU A 47 3.36 -1.06 3.06
CA LEU A 47 2.52 -0.15 2.29
C LEU A 47 3.37 0.89 1.56
N VAL A 48 3.07 1.08 0.27
CA VAL A 48 3.62 2.17 -0.53
C VAL A 48 2.47 3.08 -0.92
N VAL A 49 2.54 4.34 -0.49
CA VAL A 49 1.54 5.36 -0.79
C VAL A 49 2.10 6.30 -1.83
N THR A 50 1.42 6.40 -2.96
CA THR A 50 1.81 7.19 -4.13
C THR A 50 0.92 8.43 -4.29
N ASN A 51 1.26 9.32 -5.23
CA ASN A 51 0.45 10.50 -5.55
C ASN A 51 0.27 11.45 -4.34
N LEU A 52 1.37 11.74 -3.66
CA LEU A 52 1.42 12.61 -2.48
C LEU A 52 2.04 13.97 -2.77
N GLU A 53 2.30 14.30 -4.04
CA GLU A 53 2.89 15.57 -4.49
C GLU A 53 2.03 16.81 -4.19
N ARG A 54 0.77 16.62 -3.80
CA ARG A 54 -0.13 17.69 -3.34
C ARG A 54 -0.19 17.80 -1.82
N GLU A 55 0.46 16.89 -1.09
CA GLU A 55 0.62 17.01 0.36
C GLU A 55 1.48 18.22 0.65
N GLN A 56 1.06 18.94 1.67
CA GLN A 56 1.19 20.37 1.65
C GLN A 56 2.52 20.76 2.38
N TRP A 57 3.05 19.86 3.25
CA TRP A 57 4.26 20.00 4.09
C TRP A 57 5.21 18.83 3.84
N ARG A 58 4.87 17.63 4.33
CA ARG A 58 5.63 16.40 4.12
C ARG A 58 4.75 15.33 3.49
N MET A 59 5.33 14.52 2.63
CA MET A 59 4.62 13.38 2.04
C MET A 59 4.16 12.37 3.10
N GLU A 60 4.88 12.22 4.21
CA GLU A 60 4.49 11.31 5.29
C GLU A 60 3.25 11.76 6.06
N ASP A 61 2.90 13.04 6.01
CA ASP A 61 1.78 13.60 6.77
C ASP A 61 0.45 12.95 6.38
N TRP A 62 0.32 12.52 5.12
CA TRP A 62 -0.86 11.77 4.70
C TRP A 62 -1.03 10.48 5.50
N TRP A 63 0.04 9.68 5.67
CA TRP A 63 -0.08 8.45 6.45
C TRP A 63 -0.35 8.76 7.91
N ASP A 64 0.33 9.76 8.47
CA ASP A 64 0.15 10.11 9.88
C ASP A 64 -1.32 10.50 10.17
N GLN A 65 -2.01 11.13 9.21
CA GLN A 65 -3.43 11.46 9.28
C GLN A 65 -4.38 10.28 9.04
N ASN A 66 -4.00 9.28 8.23
CA ASN A 66 -4.90 8.21 7.77
C ASN A 66 -4.64 6.85 8.44
N SER A 67 -3.52 6.69 9.13
CA SER A 67 -3.09 5.40 9.69
C SER A 67 -4.07 4.81 10.71
N GLU A 68 -4.70 5.67 11.51
CA GLU A 68 -5.68 5.21 12.50
C GLU A 68 -6.95 4.68 11.83
N SER A 69 -7.50 5.39 10.84
CA SER A 69 -8.63 4.89 10.05
C SER A 69 -8.25 3.64 9.24
N ALA A 70 -7.03 3.56 8.70
CA ALA A 70 -6.54 2.35 8.05
C ALA A 70 -6.60 1.14 8.98
N ARG A 71 -6.19 1.32 10.25
CA ARG A 71 -6.23 0.28 11.26
C ARG A 71 -7.66 -0.03 11.73
N ILE A 72 -8.39 0.96 12.24
CA ILE A 72 -9.71 0.77 12.88
C ILE A 72 -10.77 0.37 11.85
N GLU A 73 -10.88 1.11 10.75
CA GLU A 73 -11.99 0.97 9.80
C GLU A 73 -11.70 -0.09 8.74
N HIS A 74 -10.43 -0.21 8.34
CA HIS A 74 -10.03 -1.09 7.25
C HIS A 74 -9.29 -2.35 7.69
N GLY A 75 -8.84 -2.44 8.96
CA GLY A 75 -8.10 -3.59 9.47
C GLY A 75 -6.72 -3.76 8.82
N ILE A 76 -6.13 -2.67 8.34
CA ILE A 76 -4.84 -2.68 7.63
C ILE A 76 -3.72 -2.53 8.66
N GLU A 77 -2.88 -3.56 8.76
CA GLU A 77 -1.68 -3.56 9.57
C GLU A 77 -0.46 -3.79 8.68
N VAL A 78 0.54 -2.93 8.81
CA VAL A 78 1.74 -2.97 7.95
C VAL A 78 3.00 -2.90 8.82
N VAL A 79 4.03 -3.67 8.45
CA VAL A 79 5.33 -3.68 9.13
C VAL A 79 6.24 -2.54 8.68
N GLY A 80 5.89 -1.88 7.57
CA GLY A 80 6.67 -0.80 6.99
C GLY A 80 5.83 0.04 6.05
N ARG A 81 6.27 1.28 5.85
CA ARG A 81 5.62 2.24 4.96
C ARG A 81 6.64 3.05 4.17
N ALA A 82 6.28 3.39 2.94
CA ALA A 82 6.95 4.40 2.14
C ALA A 82 5.91 5.35 1.56
N CYS A 83 6.12 6.65 1.73
CA CYS A 83 5.37 7.69 1.04
C CYS A 83 6.23 8.16 -0.12
N ILE A 84 5.69 8.14 -1.34
CA ILE A 84 6.43 8.51 -2.54
C ILE A 84 5.66 9.55 -3.35
N THR A 85 6.39 10.55 -3.83
CA THR A 85 5.89 11.57 -4.75
C THR A 85 6.56 11.40 -6.10
N ALA A 86 5.86 11.81 -7.15
CA ALA A 86 6.49 12.05 -8.45
C ALA A 86 6.86 13.52 -8.57
N ILE A 87 7.76 13.85 -9.50
CA ILE A 87 8.03 15.25 -9.86
C ILE A 87 6.76 15.81 -10.52
N PRO A 88 6.12 16.86 -9.96
CA PRO A 88 4.99 17.49 -10.61
C PRO A 88 5.38 18.01 -11.99
N GLY A 89 4.60 17.69 -13.03
CA GLY A 89 4.77 18.29 -14.35
C GLY A 89 5.73 17.60 -15.32
N LEU A 90 6.10 16.33 -15.12
CA LEU A 90 6.83 15.55 -16.12
C LEU A 90 5.95 15.03 -17.29
N GLU A 91 4.74 15.58 -17.47
CA GLU A 91 3.83 15.23 -18.57
C GLU A 91 4.30 15.78 -19.94
N ASN A 92 5.34 16.64 -19.98
CA ASN A 92 5.73 17.38 -21.19
C ASN A 92 7.22 17.23 -21.63
N ILE A 93 7.96 16.22 -21.16
CA ILE A 93 9.40 16.08 -21.52
C ILE A 93 9.67 14.94 -22.53
N CYS A 94 8.62 14.28 -23.02
CA CYS A 94 8.74 13.32 -24.13
C CYS A 94 7.74 13.69 -25.24
N GLY A 95 8.01 14.80 -25.92
CA GLY A 95 7.35 15.24 -27.15
C GLY A 95 8.39 15.61 -28.19
#